data_AF-A0AAN6M9K0-F1
#
_entry.id   AF-A0AAN6M9K0-F1
#
_cell.length_a   1.000
_cell.length_b   1.000
_cell.length_c   1.000
_cell.angle_alpha   90.00
_cell.angle_beta   90.00
_cell.angle_gamma   90.00
#
_symmetry.space_group_name_H-M   'P 1'
#
loop_
_entity.id
_entity.type
_entity.pdbx_description
1 polymer ?
#
loop_
_entity_poly.entity_id
_entity_poly.type
_entity_poly.pdbx_seq_one_letter_code
_entity_poly.pdbx_strand_id
1 'polypeptide(L)'
;MLDSASASTTVLLGAAAALLLAAMLYPSSLLKWLQRKRYQYEVTFSLYMLTSTEKFILNSVLFLLLSLFIIAASLYLPEHIAFMAHRMFYYFSGDSSHFTTAPAAKDFGTSATQLLGNANAQHAGAATHDL
;
A
#
# COMPACT_ATOMS: atom_id res chain seq x y z
N MET A 1 -7.04 31.70 11.63
CA MET A 1 -7.28 30.76 10.53
C MET A 1 -7.58 29.43 11.19
N LEU A 2 -8.77 28.84 10.99
CA LEU A 2 -9.00 27.46 11.45
C LEU A 2 -8.34 26.55 10.42
N ASP A 3 -7.28 25.84 10.80
CA ASP A 3 -6.70 24.82 9.95
C ASP A 3 -7.68 23.65 9.79
N SER A 4 -7.78 23.08 8.57
CA SER A 4 -8.67 21.93 8.27
C SER A 4 -8.46 20.74 9.20
N ALA A 5 -7.27 20.61 9.78
CA ALA A 5 -6.95 19.60 10.79
C ALA A 5 -7.74 19.82 12.10
N SER A 6 -7.84 21.06 12.58
CA SER A 6 -8.60 21.40 13.79
C SER A 6 -10.10 21.20 13.57
N ALA A 7 -10.62 21.57 12.40
CA ALA A 7 -12.02 21.34 12.03
C ALA A 7 -12.36 19.83 12.06
N SER A 8 -11.55 19.01 11.39
CA SER A 8 -11.73 17.54 11.36
C SER A 8 -11.67 16.92 12.76
N THR A 9 -10.77 17.42 13.61
CA THR A 9 -10.61 16.91 14.98
C THR A 9 -11.85 17.21 15.83
N THR A 10 -12.44 18.41 15.73
CA THR A 10 -13.66 18.76 16.48
C THR A 10 -14.89 17.98 15.99
N VAL A 11 -15.00 17.73 14.69
CA VAL A 11 -16.06 16.89 14.11
C VAL A 11 -15.92 15.44 14.58
N LEU A 12 -14.69 14.90 14.57
CA LEU A 12 -14.41 13.55 15.03
C LEU A 12 -14.72 13.40 16.52
N LEU A 13 -14.35 14.38 17.36
CA LEU A 13 -14.64 14.37 18.79
C LEU A 13 -16.15 14.45 19.06
N GLY A 14 -16.86 15.31 18.33
CA GLY A 14 -18.32 15.43 18.44
C GLY A 14 -19.05 14.15 18.01
N ALA A 15 -18.61 13.53 16.92
CA ALA A 15 -19.14 12.24 16.46
C ALA A 15 -18.84 11.12 17.45
N ALA A 16 -17.63 11.06 18.01
CA ALA A 16 -17.24 10.08 19.02
C ALA A 16 -18.04 10.25 20.32
N ALA A 17 -18.25 11.48 20.78
CA ALA A 17 -19.06 11.78 21.95
C ALA A 17 -20.53 11.38 21.74
N ALA A 18 -21.12 11.71 20.58
CA ALA A 18 -22.48 11.31 20.24
C ALA A 18 -22.63 9.78 20.15
N LEU A 19 -21.63 9.09 19.59
CA LEU A 19 -21.61 7.63 19.51
C LEU A 19 -21.49 7.00 20.90
N LEU A 20 -20.65 7.54 21.79
CA LEU A 20 -20.55 7.10 23.18
C LEU A 20 -21.86 7.31 23.94
N LEU A 21 -22.51 8.45 23.75
CA LEU A 21 -23.81 8.75 24.38
C LEU A 21 -24.90 7.79 23.86
N ALA A 22 -24.93 7.52 22.55
CA ALA A 22 -25.84 6.54 21.96
C ALA A 22 -25.56 5.12 22.46
N ALA A 23 -24.29 4.72 22.58
CA ALA A 23 -23.89 3.42 23.12
C ALA A 23 -24.28 3.28 24.61
N MET A 24 -24.14 4.35 25.40
CA MET A 24 -24.52 4.38 26.81
C MET A 24 -26.05 4.39 27.02
N LEU A 25 -26.81 4.96 26.07
CA LEU A 25 -28.27 5.02 26.14
C LEU A 25 -28.96 3.76 25.58
N TYR A 26 -28.30 2.99 24.72
CA TYR A 26 -28.82 1.74 24.13
C TYR A 26 -28.00 0.47 24.47
N PRO A 27 -27.58 0.24 25.73
CA PRO A 27 -26.82 -0.95 26.08
C PRO A 27 -27.68 -2.21 25.90
N SER A 28 -28.98 -2.13 26.21
CA SER A 28 -29.90 -3.27 26.12
C SER A 28 -30.13 -3.74 24.68
N SER A 29 -30.20 -2.83 23.71
CA SER A 29 -30.37 -3.16 22.29
C SER A 29 -29.12 -3.83 21.72
N LEU A 30 -27.94 -3.27 22.03
CA LEU A 30 -26.65 -3.83 21.62
C LEU A 30 -26.40 -5.18 22.29
N LEU A 31 -26.68 -5.31 23.58
CA LEU A 31 -26.56 -6.58 24.31
C LEU A 31 -27.52 -7.64 23.76
N LYS A 32 -28.77 -7.29 23.44
CA LYS A 32 -29.72 -8.23 22.82
C LYS A 32 -29.30 -8.65 21.42
N TRP A 33 -28.69 -7.74 20.66
CA TRP A 33 -28.10 -8.05 19.35
C TRP A 33 -26.89 -8.97 19.48
N LEU A 34 -25.99 -8.70 20.43
CA LEU A 34 -24.82 -9.54 20.74
C LEU A 34 -25.24 -10.92 21.25
N GLN A 35 -26.25 -11.00 22.11
CA GLN A 35 -26.85 -12.25 22.58
C GLN A 35 -27.40 -13.05 21.41
N ARG A 36 -28.14 -12.42 20.48
CA ARG A 36 -28.66 -13.09 19.29
C ARG A 36 -27.54 -13.62 18.39
N LYS A 37 -26.44 -12.86 18.24
CA LYS A 37 -25.25 -13.34 17.52
C LYS A 37 -24.60 -14.52 18.21
N ARG A 38 -24.51 -14.51 19.55
CA ARG A 38 -24.01 -15.63 20.35
C ARG A 38 -24.86 -16.89 20.18
N TYR A 39 -26.19 -16.77 20.21
CA TYR A 39 -27.11 -17.89 19.97
C TYR A 39 -26.93 -18.49 18.57
N GLN A 40 -26.72 -17.66 17.57
CA GLN A 40 -26.49 -18.15 16.21
C GLN A 40 -25.12 -18.83 16.07
N TYR A 41 -24.10 -18.35 16.79
CA TYR A 41 -22.84 -19.07 16.94
C TYR A 41 -23.02 -20.46 17.58
N GLU A 42 -23.93 -20.59 18.53
CA GLU A 42 -24.26 -21.90 19.13
C GLU A 42 -25.02 -22.82 18.14
N VAL A 43 -25.92 -22.27 17.31
CA VAL A 43 -26.81 -23.08 16.48
C VAL A 43 -26.24 -23.45 15.11
N THR A 44 -25.41 -22.60 14.49
CA THR A 44 -24.95 -22.79 13.09
C THR A 44 -23.48 -23.13 12.94
N PHE A 45 -22.68 -23.05 14.00
CA PHE A 45 -21.25 -23.29 13.92
C PHE A 45 -20.94 -24.74 14.32
N SER A 46 -20.24 -25.50 13.47
CA SER A 46 -19.92 -26.91 13.78
C SER A 46 -19.09 -27.07 15.06
N LEU A 47 -18.39 -26.01 15.45
CA LEU A 47 -17.65 -25.89 16.72
C LEU A 47 -18.56 -25.93 17.96
N TYR A 48 -19.89 -25.81 17.86
CA TYR A 48 -20.78 -25.99 19.01
C TYR A 48 -20.89 -27.46 19.46
N MET A 49 -20.58 -28.41 18.59
CA MET A 49 -20.64 -29.84 18.88
C MET A 49 -19.40 -30.38 19.60
N LEU A 50 -18.29 -29.63 19.58
CA LEU A 50 -17.13 -29.92 20.40
C LEU A 50 -17.42 -29.58 21.87
N THR A 51 -16.81 -30.30 22.80
CA THR A 51 -16.99 -30.10 24.25
C THR A 51 -16.62 -28.66 24.64
N SER A 52 -17.30 -28.06 25.64
CA SER A 52 -17.11 -26.65 26.04
C SER A 52 -15.63 -26.24 26.27
N THR A 53 -14.78 -27.17 26.68
CA THR A 53 -13.33 -26.97 26.84
C THR A 53 -12.60 -26.85 25.51
N GLU A 54 -13.00 -27.61 24.49
CA GLU A 54 -12.38 -27.62 23.16
C GLU A 54 -12.69 -26.32 22.40
N LYS A 55 -13.89 -25.74 22.60
CA LYS A 55 -14.27 -24.43 22.04
C LYS A 55 -13.33 -23.31 22.49
N PHE A 56 -12.90 -23.35 23.76
CA PHE A 56 -11.98 -22.36 24.32
C PHE A 56 -10.59 -22.45 23.68
N ILE A 57 -10.08 -23.68 23.52
CA ILE A 57 -8.77 -23.93 22.93
C ILE A 57 -8.76 -23.48 21.46
N LEU A 58 -9.76 -23.88 20.66
CA LEU A 58 -9.82 -23.49 19.25
C LEU A 58 -10.01 -21.98 19.07
N ASN A 59 -10.83 -21.32 19.89
CA ASN A 59 -11.00 -19.88 19.82
C ASN A 59 -9.71 -19.14 20.22
N SER A 60 -8.92 -19.67 21.16
CA SER A 60 -7.61 -19.11 21.53
C SER A 60 -6.58 -19.27 20.41
N VAL A 61 -6.55 -20.42 19.73
CA VAL A 61 -5.67 -20.65 18.57
C VAL A 61 -6.08 -19.76 17.40
N LEU A 62 -7.38 -19.62 17.14
CA LEU A 62 -7.89 -18.71 16.10
C LEU A 62 -7.58 -17.26 16.43
N PHE A 63 -7.71 -16.84 17.69
CA PHE A 63 -7.31 -15.50 18.15
C PHE A 63 -5.80 -15.28 17.97
N LEU A 64 -4.98 -16.27 18.31
CA LEU A 64 -3.53 -16.22 18.10
C LEU A 64 -3.21 -16.07 16.61
N LEU A 65 -3.76 -16.93 15.76
CA LEU A 65 -3.54 -16.88 14.31
C LEU A 65 -4.02 -15.55 13.71
N LEU A 66 -5.18 -15.06 14.14
CA LEU A 66 -5.71 -13.78 13.67
C LEU A 66 -4.85 -12.62 14.16
N SER A 67 -4.40 -12.63 15.42
CA SER A 67 -3.48 -11.62 15.95
C SER A 67 -2.16 -11.62 15.18
N LEU A 68 -1.59 -12.81 14.93
CA LEU A 68 -0.39 -12.97 14.12
C LEU A 68 -0.62 -12.45 12.70
N PHE A 69 -1.76 -12.77 12.09
CA PHE A 69 -2.13 -12.30 10.76
C PHE A 69 -2.31 -10.79 10.70
N ILE A 70 -2.95 -10.17 11.69
CA ILE A 70 -3.14 -8.71 11.75
C ILE A 70 -1.79 -8.01 11.87
N ILE A 71 -0.88 -8.52 12.70
CA ILE A 71 0.47 -7.95 12.86
C ILE A 71 1.25 -8.11 11.56
N ALA A 72 1.25 -9.31 10.97
CA ALA A 72 1.91 -9.57 9.69
C ALA A 72 1.34 -8.69 8.56
N ALA A 73 0.01 -8.56 8.47
CA ALA A 73 -0.64 -7.70 7.51
C ALA A 73 -0.27 -6.23 7.77
N SER A 74 -0.30 -5.76 9.01
CA SER A 74 0.02 -4.36 9.32
C SER A 74 1.47 -3.99 8.97
N LEU A 75 2.42 -4.92 9.14
CA LEU A 75 3.84 -4.70 8.85
C LEU A 75 4.21 -4.94 7.38
N TYR A 76 3.66 -5.98 6.75
CA TYR A 76 4.11 -6.47 5.44
C TYR A 76 3.21 -6.01 4.29
N LEU A 77 1.91 -5.85 4.55
CA LEU A 77 0.93 -5.49 3.53
C LEU A 77 1.14 -4.08 2.94
N PRO A 78 1.51 -3.03 3.71
CA PRO A 78 1.68 -1.68 3.13
C PRO A 78 2.77 -1.64 2.06
N GLU A 79 3.93 -2.25 2.34
CA GLU A 79 5.06 -2.32 1.42
C GLU A 79 4.69 -3.15 0.17
N HIS A 80 4.02 -4.30 0.38
CA HIS A 80 3.58 -5.15 -0.72
C HIS A 80 2.51 -4.51 -1.61
N ILE A 81 1.55 -3.80 -1.02
CA ILE A 81 0.53 -3.07 -1.78
C ILE A 81 1.17 -1.91 -2.53
N ALA A 82 2.12 -1.18 -1.94
CA ALA A 82 2.79 -0.06 -2.61
C ALA A 82 3.56 -0.51 -3.86
N PHE A 83 4.33 -1.60 -3.76
CA PHE A 83 5.03 -2.19 -4.89
C PHE A 83 4.05 -2.63 -6.00
N MET A 84 2.98 -3.34 -5.62
CA MET A 84 2.01 -3.83 -6.58
C MET A 84 1.21 -2.70 -7.23
N ALA A 85 0.86 -1.66 -6.46
CA ALA A 85 0.15 -0.48 -6.93
C ALA A 85 0.98 0.34 -7.91
N HIS A 86 2.29 0.51 -7.68
CA HIS A 86 3.18 1.19 -8.63
C HIS A 86 3.21 0.48 -9.99
N ARG A 87 3.30 -0.85 -9.96
CA ARG A 87 3.27 -1.68 -11.17
C ARG A 87 1.89 -1.65 -11.86
N MET A 88 0.79 -1.68 -11.10
CA MET A 88 -0.56 -1.53 -11.63
C MET A 88 -0.80 -0.13 -12.22
N PHE A 89 -0.27 0.92 -11.58
CA PHE A 89 -0.34 2.28 -12.08
C PHE A 89 0.45 2.43 -13.39
N TYR A 90 1.60 1.77 -13.54
CA TYR A 90 2.32 1.74 -14.81
C TYR A 90 1.48 1.13 -15.95
N TYR A 91 0.80 0.02 -15.70
CA TYR A 91 -0.07 -0.60 -16.72
C TYR A 91 -1.36 0.20 -16.96
N PHE A 92 -1.90 0.90 -15.94
CA PHE A 92 -3.11 1.69 -16.08
C PHE A 92 -2.87 3.05 -16.74
N SER A 93 -1.73 3.68 -16.47
CA SER A 93 -1.32 4.97 -17.06
C SER A 93 -0.58 4.81 -18.40
N GLY A 94 -0.23 3.58 -18.78
CA GLY A 94 0.61 3.24 -19.92
C GLY A 94 -0.06 2.37 -20.97
N ASP A 95 -1.13 2.88 -21.60
CA ASP A 95 -1.35 2.70 -23.04
C ASP A 95 -1.85 4.00 -23.67
N SER A 96 -0.97 5.01 -23.68
CA SER A 96 -1.09 6.15 -24.59
C SER A 96 0.25 6.81 -24.95
N SER A 97 1.36 6.38 -24.34
CA SER A 97 2.69 6.97 -24.55
C SER A 97 3.72 6.05 -25.21
N HIS A 98 3.34 4.85 -25.66
CA HIS A 98 4.24 3.95 -26.39
C HIS A 98 4.54 4.38 -27.84
N PHE A 99 4.12 5.59 -28.24
CA PHE A 99 4.45 6.19 -29.54
C PHE A 99 5.55 7.24 -29.51
N THR A 100 6.16 7.58 -28.37
CA THR A 100 7.26 8.55 -28.39
C THR A 100 8.27 8.28 -27.28
N THR A 101 9.51 8.08 -27.69
CA THR A 101 10.74 7.97 -26.88
C THR A 101 11.25 6.55 -26.68
N ALA A 102 11.71 5.96 -27.78
CA ALA A 102 12.91 5.12 -27.72
C ALA A 102 14.12 6.03 -27.36
N PRO A 103 14.86 5.79 -26.26
CA PRO A 103 16.12 6.46 -26.00
C PRO A 103 17.22 5.71 -26.75
N ALA A 104 17.28 5.85 -28.08
CA ALA A 104 18.30 5.21 -28.90
C ALA A 104 18.92 6.12 -29.98
N ALA A 105 18.67 7.44 -29.92
CA ALA A 105 19.12 8.37 -30.96
C ALA A 105 20.01 9.52 -30.45
N LYS A 106 20.41 9.52 -29.17
CA LYS A 106 21.18 10.65 -28.58
C LYS A 106 22.69 10.42 -28.50
N ASP A 107 23.16 9.18 -28.71
CA ASP A 107 24.58 8.83 -28.51
C ASP A 107 25.43 8.80 -29.79
N PHE A 108 24.80 8.91 -30.96
CA PHE A 108 25.52 8.87 -32.25
C PHE A 108 26.14 10.23 -32.64
N GLY A 109 25.47 11.34 -32.36
CA GLY A 109 25.93 12.69 -32.77
C GLY A 109 27.16 13.17 -31.99
N THR A 110 27.25 12.85 -30.71
CA THR A 110 28.36 13.26 -29.83
C THR A 110 29.67 12.54 -30.18
N SER A 111 29.56 11.25 -30.54
CA SER A 111 30.69 10.40 -30.96
C SER A 111 31.30 10.85 -32.30
N ALA A 112 30.47 11.25 -33.26
CA ALA A 112 30.93 11.77 -34.55
C ALA A 112 31.66 13.13 -34.42
N THR A 113 31.19 13.99 -33.51
CA THR A 113 31.78 15.31 -33.26
C THR A 113 33.14 15.19 -32.55
N GLN A 114 33.28 14.22 -31.63
CA GLN A 114 34.57 13.92 -30.98
C GLN A 114 35.60 13.30 -31.94
N LEU A 115 35.18 12.43 -32.86
CA LEU A 115 36.08 11.84 -33.86
C LEU A 115 36.60 12.88 -34.86
N LEU A 116 35.76 13.82 -35.29
CA LEU A 116 36.16 14.88 -36.23
C LEU A 116 37.11 15.90 -35.56
N GLY A 117 36.91 16.22 -34.28
CA GLY A 117 37.83 17.06 -33.51
C GLY A 117 39.21 16.44 -33.34
N ASN A 118 39.26 15.13 -33.09
CA ASN A 118 40.52 14.41 -32.90
C ASN A 118 41.30 14.18 -34.22
N ALA A 119 40.59 13.97 -35.33
CA ALA A 119 41.22 13.84 -36.66
C ALA A 119 41.93 15.12 -37.10
N ASN A 120 41.35 16.30 -36.79
CA ASN A 120 41.94 17.59 -37.14
C ASN A 120 43.20 17.91 -36.30
N ALA A 121 43.25 17.43 -35.05
CA ALA A 121 44.43 17.56 -34.19
C ALA A 121 45.60 16.67 -34.66
N GLN A 122 45.32 15.49 -35.22
CA GLN A 122 46.34 14.58 -35.73
C GLN A 122 46.96 15.06 -37.05
N HIS A 123 46.21 15.78 -37.89
CA HIS A 123 46.75 16.32 -39.14
C HIS A 123 47.65 17.54 -38.93
N ALA A 124 47.36 18.37 -37.92
CA ALA A 124 48.21 19.52 -37.56
C ALA A 124 49.58 19.13 -36.97
N GLY A 125 49.69 17.94 -36.37
CA GLY A 125 50.95 17.43 -35.81
C GLY A 125 51.91 16.78 -36.84
N ALA A 126 51.46 16.50 -38.05
CA ALA A 126 52.27 15.82 -39.08
C ALA A 126 53.05 16.80 -39.98
N ALA A 127 52.72 18.09 -39.97
CA ALA A 127 53.36 19.10 -40.85
C ALA A 127 54.62 19.74 -40.24
N THR A 128 55.06 19.33 -39.04
CA THR A 128 56.19 19.96 -38.32
C THR A 128 57.44 19.08 -38.21
N HIS A 129 57.55 18.00 -39.00
CA HIS A 129 58.68 17.06 -38.92
C HIS A 129 59.28 16.70 -40.30
N ASP A 130 59.52 17.72 -41.13
CA ASP A 130 60.48 17.66 -42.24
C ASP A 130 61.40 18.89 -42.13
N LEU A 131 62.52 18.71 -41.44
CA LEU A 131 63.74 19.51 -41.54
C LEU A 131 64.85 18.62 -42.09
#